data_AF-A0A2T0AWB7-F1
#
_entry.id   AF-A0A2T0AWB7-F1
#
_cell.length_a   1.000
_cell.length_b   1.000
_cell.length_c   1.000
_cell.angle_alpha   90.00
_cell.angle_beta   90.00
_cell.angle_gamma   90.00
#
_symmetry.space_group_name_H-M   'P 1'
#
loop_
_entity.id
_entity.type
_entity.pdbx_description
1 polymer ?
#
loop_
_entity_poly.entity_id
_entity_poly.type
_entity_poly.pdbx_seq_one_letter_code
_entity_poly.pdbx_strand_id
1 'polypeptide(L)'
;MGYKYEFTWLIRLPVDELPEKPNEQKGDGENLLLWKRTSGNIILGYFRQGHKLAHPVGLEALIVTKSEEVLGYGHIVKSEIYELPDGTMTTVVEFSVTRLFDEEEKRVMTRIFREMYGQKQR
;
A
#
# COMPACT_ATOMS: atom_id res chain seq x y z
N MET A 1 3.15 -24.52 8.53
CA MET A 1 3.40 -23.12 8.16
C MET A 1 2.19 -22.60 7.37
N GLY A 2 1.34 -21.79 7.99
CA GLY A 2 0.09 -21.29 7.38
C GLY A 2 0.26 -19.91 6.76
N TYR A 3 -0.57 -19.59 5.76
CA TYR A 3 -0.74 -18.23 5.26
C TYR A 3 -1.40 -17.36 6.34
N LYS A 4 -0.98 -16.10 6.46
CA LYS A 4 -1.67 -15.12 7.30
C LYS A 4 -2.48 -14.21 6.37
N TYR A 5 -3.79 -14.39 6.34
CA TYR A 5 -4.66 -13.49 5.60
C TYR A 5 -4.76 -12.17 6.36
N GLU A 6 -4.53 -11.07 5.65
CA GLU A 6 -4.74 -9.73 6.19
C GLU A 6 -5.99 -9.16 5.52
N PHE A 7 -7.11 -9.27 6.22
CA PHE A 7 -8.32 -8.54 5.85
C PHE A 7 -8.12 -7.09 6.28
N THR A 8 -7.59 -6.30 5.35
CA THR A 8 -7.33 -4.88 5.58
C THR A 8 -8.04 -4.05 4.52
N TRP A 9 -8.77 -3.05 5.00
CA TRP A 9 -9.29 -1.96 4.19
C TRP A 9 -8.30 -0.80 4.13
N LEU A 10 -7.03 -1.07 4.43
CA LEU A 10 -5.92 -0.11 4.50
C LEU A 10 -4.71 -0.68 3.77
N ILE A 11 -4.17 0.07 2.83
CA ILE A 11 -2.90 -0.17 2.16
C ILE A 11 -1.89 0.84 2.70
N ARG A 12 -1.04 0.39 3.62
CA ARG A 12 0.07 1.19 4.16
C ARG A 12 1.29 1.09 3.24
N LEU A 13 1.64 2.21 2.63
CA LEU A 13 2.79 2.37 1.77
C LEU A 13 4.08 2.51 2.58
N PRO A 14 5.23 2.08 2.03
CA PRO A 14 6.53 2.23 2.69
C PRO A 14 7.13 3.64 2.54
N VAL A 15 6.40 4.59 1.96
CA VAL A 15 6.85 5.95 1.62
C VAL A 15 5.82 6.99 2.00
N ASP A 16 6.28 8.24 2.15
CA ASP A 16 5.44 9.42 2.35
C ASP A 16 5.01 10.09 1.05
N GLU A 17 5.90 10.08 0.07
CA GLU A 17 5.65 10.68 -1.22
C GLU A 17 5.45 9.59 -2.27
N LEU A 18 4.35 9.69 -3.03
CA LEU A 18 4.16 8.86 -4.21
C LEU A 18 5.25 9.20 -5.24
N PRO A 19 5.68 8.24 -6.06
CA PRO A 19 6.70 8.50 -7.05
C PRO A 19 6.09 9.26 -8.24
N GLU A 20 6.87 10.12 -8.88
CA GLU A 20 6.37 11.12 -9.83
C GLU A 20 6.41 10.65 -11.28
N LYS A 21 7.37 9.77 -11.61
CA LYS A 21 7.54 9.20 -12.96
C LYS A 21 7.24 7.69 -13.00
N PRO A 22 6.47 7.19 -13.98
CA PRO A 22 6.22 5.75 -14.11
C PRO A 22 7.55 4.97 -14.11
N ASN A 23 7.57 3.82 -13.45
CA ASN A 23 8.74 2.96 -13.23
C ASN A 23 9.80 3.51 -12.25
N GLU A 24 9.55 4.65 -11.61
CA GLU A 24 10.34 5.09 -10.47
C GLU A 24 10.12 4.14 -9.28
N GLN A 25 11.20 3.90 -8.54
CA GLN A 25 11.19 3.13 -7.30
C GLN A 25 11.52 4.09 -6.16
N LYS A 26 10.62 4.24 -5.19
CA LYS A 26 10.85 5.02 -3.97
C LYS A 26 10.70 4.12 -2.74
N GLY A 27 11.53 4.31 -1.72
CA GLY A 27 11.48 3.51 -0.49
C GLY A 27 12.88 3.19 0.03
N ASP A 28 12.94 2.61 1.24
CA ASP A 28 14.18 2.29 1.92
C ASP A 28 14.41 0.78 1.91
N GLY A 29 15.64 0.37 1.53
CA GLY A 29 16.08 -1.03 1.58
C GLY A 29 15.15 -1.95 0.78
N GLU A 30 14.53 -2.90 1.47
CA GLU A 30 13.77 -4.00 0.87
C GLU A 30 12.27 -3.69 0.70
N ASN A 31 11.81 -2.53 1.15
CA ASN A 31 10.42 -2.09 1.06
C ASN A 31 10.30 -0.97 0.02
N LEU A 32 10.33 -1.36 -1.26
CA LEU A 32 10.22 -0.42 -2.38
C LEU A 32 8.76 -0.27 -2.82
N LEU A 33 8.35 0.97 -3.05
CA LEU A 33 7.15 1.33 -3.80
C LEU A 33 7.53 1.47 -5.28
N LEU A 34 6.99 0.57 -6.09
CA LEU A 34 6.96 0.63 -7.54
C LEU A 34 5.63 1.26 -7.97
N TRP A 35 5.62 2.00 -9.06
CA TRP A 35 4.35 2.42 -9.65
C TRP A 35 4.39 2.54 -11.16
N LYS A 36 3.22 2.39 -11.77
CA LYS A 36 2.99 2.63 -13.20
C LYS A 36 1.63 3.27 -13.43
N ARG A 37 1.50 4.02 -14.52
CA ARG A 37 0.21 4.43 -15.07
C ARG A 37 -0.24 3.42 -16.11
N THR A 38 -1.44 2.87 -15.96
CA THR A 38 -2.03 1.94 -16.93
C THR A 38 -3.46 2.37 -17.21
N SER A 39 -3.78 2.70 -18.47
CA SER A 39 -5.15 3.06 -18.89
C SER A 39 -5.81 4.15 -18.03
N GLY A 40 -5.03 5.14 -17.57
CA GLY A 40 -5.51 6.22 -16.71
C GLY A 40 -5.48 5.92 -15.21
N ASN A 41 -5.30 4.66 -14.81
CA ASN A 41 -5.20 4.26 -13.40
C ASN A 41 -3.75 4.32 -12.91
N ILE A 42 -3.59 4.73 -11.65
CA ILE A 42 -2.33 4.62 -10.91
C ILE A 42 -2.31 3.23 -10.27
N ILE A 43 -1.31 2.43 -10.64
CA ILE A 43 -1.09 1.12 -10.02
C ILE A 43 0.15 1.22 -9.13
N LEU A 44 -0.05 0.98 -7.84
CA LEU A 44 1.01 0.91 -6.84
C LEU A 44 1.36 -0.56 -6.58
N GLY A 45 2.65 -0.88 -6.60
CA GLY A 45 3.21 -2.17 -6.23
C GLY A 45 4.20 -2.00 -5.09
N TYR A 46 4.17 -2.80 -4.04
CA TYR A 46 5.25 -2.77 -3.05
C TYR A 46 5.61 -4.16 -2.54
N PHE A 47 6.87 -4.28 -2.14
CA PHE A 47 7.41 -5.48 -1.51
C PHE A 47 7.23 -5.37 0.00
N ARG A 48 6.77 -6.46 0.62
CA ARG A 48 6.86 -6.67 2.07
C ARG A 48 7.56 -7.98 2.34
N GLN A 49 8.76 -7.89 2.91
CA GLN A 49 9.50 -9.06 3.36
C GLN A 49 8.92 -9.66 4.65
N GLY A 50 9.12 -10.98 4.82
CA GLY A 50 8.98 -11.66 6.12
C GLY A 50 7.58 -12.18 6.46
N HIS A 51 6.56 -11.87 5.66
CA HIS A 51 5.20 -12.37 5.89
C HIS A 51 4.49 -12.82 4.61
N LYS A 52 3.90 -14.02 4.66
CA LYS A 52 2.96 -14.55 3.64
C LYS A 52 1.60 -13.87 3.81
N LEU A 53 1.49 -12.61 3.38
CA LEU A 53 0.28 -11.81 3.48
C LEU A 53 -0.48 -11.87 2.16
N ALA A 54 -1.71 -12.40 2.18
CA ALA A 54 -2.60 -12.33 1.04
C ALA A 54 -3.66 -11.26 1.30
N HIS A 55 -3.77 -10.30 0.39
CA HIS A 55 -4.81 -9.27 0.39
C HIS A 55 -5.95 -9.73 -0.55
N PRO A 56 -7.23 -9.61 -0.14
CA PRO A 56 -8.34 -10.00 -1.00
C PRO A 56 -8.41 -9.13 -2.27
N VAL A 57 -8.28 -9.75 -3.44
CA VAL A 57 -8.46 -9.06 -4.73
C VAL A 57 -9.90 -8.57 -4.84
N GLY A 58 -10.07 -7.35 -5.35
CA GLY A 58 -11.35 -6.66 -5.48
C GLY A 58 -11.79 -5.89 -4.22
N LEU A 59 -11.10 -6.04 -3.09
CA LEU A 59 -11.43 -5.31 -1.88
C LEU A 59 -11.04 -3.83 -1.99
N GLU A 60 -11.95 -2.94 -1.59
CA GLU A 60 -11.68 -1.52 -1.46
C GLU A 60 -10.83 -1.22 -0.23
N ALA A 61 -9.86 -0.32 -0.39
CA ALA A 61 -8.99 0.10 0.70
C ALA A 61 -8.56 1.55 0.57
N LEU A 62 -8.27 2.17 1.71
CA LEU A 62 -7.61 3.47 1.81
C LEU A 62 -6.11 3.33 1.54
N ILE A 63 -5.53 4.32 0.86
CA ILE A 63 -4.08 4.45 0.69
C ILE A 63 -3.55 5.29 1.83
N VAL A 64 -2.60 4.74 2.58
CA VAL A 64 -2.02 5.39 3.75
C VAL A 64 -0.51 5.44 3.60
N THR A 65 0.08 6.61 3.80
CA THR A 65 1.54 6.80 3.76
C THR A 65 2.25 6.19 4.97
N LYS A 66 3.59 6.18 4.94
CA LYS A 66 4.45 5.78 6.07
C LYS A 66 4.16 6.61 7.33
N SER A 67 3.92 7.92 7.17
CA SER A 67 3.56 8.89 8.21
C SER A 67 2.08 8.94 8.54
N GLU A 68 1.32 7.94 8.11
CA GLU A 68 -0.10 7.77 8.43
C GLU A 68 -1.04 8.82 7.82
N GLU A 69 -0.62 9.49 6.75
CA GLU A 69 -1.50 10.35 5.96
C GLU A 69 -2.36 9.50 5.01
N VAL A 70 -3.66 9.78 4.95
CA VAL A 70 -4.59 9.10 4.05
C VAL A 70 -4.69 9.89 2.75
N LEU A 71 -4.23 9.31 1.64
CA LEU A 71 -4.15 9.98 0.34
C LEU A 71 -5.40 9.85 -0.51
N GLY A 72 -6.20 8.80 -0.29
CA GLY A 72 -7.28 8.42 -1.19
C GLY A 72 -7.72 6.98 -0.98
N TYR A 73 -8.44 6.44 -1.96
CA TYR A 73 -8.91 5.06 -1.95
C TYR A 73 -8.92 4.45 -3.35
N GLY A 74 -9.14 3.14 -3.37
CA GLY A 74 -9.10 2.31 -4.56
C GLY A 74 -9.33 0.85 -4.20
N HIS A 75 -8.85 -0.05 -5.04
CA HIS A 75 -9.05 -1.49 -4.83
C HIS A 75 -7.80 -2.31 -5.15
N ILE A 76 -7.67 -3.45 -4.48
CA ILE A 76 -6.61 -4.42 -4.74
C ILE A 76 -6.90 -5.14 -6.05
N VAL A 77 -5.98 -5.05 -7.01
CA VAL A 77 -6.06 -5.73 -8.31
C VAL A 77 -5.36 -7.07 -8.25
N LYS A 78 -4.28 -7.16 -7.47
CA LYS A 78 -3.42 -8.34 -7.42
C LYS A 78 -2.78 -8.47 -6.05
N SER A 79 -2.65 -9.70 -5.55
CA SER A 79 -1.85 -10.00 -4.34
C SER A 79 -1.20 -11.36 -4.52
N GLU A 80 0.12 -11.38 -4.63
CA GLU A 80 0.90 -12.57 -4.90
C GLU A 80 2.08 -12.66 -3.95
N ILE A 81 2.45 -13.89 -3.60
CA ILE A 81 3.60 -14.19 -2.75
C ILE A 81 4.65 -14.85 -3.63
N TYR A 82 5.86 -14.30 -3.59
CA TYR A 82 7.03 -14.77 -4.31
C TYR A 82 8.10 -15.24 -3.34
N GLU A 83 8.81 -16.30 -3.71
CA GLU A 83 10.07 -16.70 -3.06
C GLU A 83 11.23 -16.15 -3.88
N LEU A 84 12.11 -15.39 -3.23
CA LEU A 84 13.31 -14.80 -3.83
C LEU A 84 14.44 -15.85 -3.88
N PRO A 85 15.48 -15.64 -4.73
CA PRO A 85 16.58 -16.60 -4.90
C PRO A 85 17.37 -16.92 -3.62
N ASP A 86 17.33 -16.04 -2.63
CA ASP A 86 17.93 -16.22 -1.31
C ASP A 86 17.03 -17.00 -0.32
N GLY A 87 15.88 -17.49 -0.79
CA GLY A 87 14.88 -18.20 0.01
C GLY A 87 13.97 -17.30 0.83
N THR A 88 14.11 -15.97 0.74
CA THR A 88 13.22 -15.04 1.43
C THR A 88 11.87 -14.95 0.72
N MET A 89 10.80 -14.77 1.50
CA MET A 89 9.45 -14.59 0.96
C MET A 89 9.10 -13.11 0.88
N THR A 90 8.52 -12.70 -0.24
CA THR A 90 7.99 -11.35 -0.44
C THR A 90 6.56 -11.39 -0.94
N THR A 91 5.76 -10.42 -0.52
CA THR A 91 4.41 -10.20 -1.06
C THR A 91 4.43 -9.00 -2.00
N VAL A 92 3.88 -9.16 -3.19
CA VAL A 92 3.59 -8.08 -4.14
C VAL A 92 2.09 -7.83 -4.15
N VAL A 93 1.70 -6.60 -3.84
CA VAL A 93 0.30 -6.15 -3.92
C VAL A 93 0.20 -5.10 -5.01
N GLU A 94 -0.63 -5.32 -6.03
CA GLU A 94 -0.99 -4.27 -6.98
C GLU A 94 -2.32 -3.64 -6.57
N PHE A 95 -2.32 -2.32 -6.46
CA PHE A 95 -3.47 -1.53 -6.04
C PHE A 95 -3.81 -0.47 -7.08
N SER A 96 -5.06 -0.43 -7.54
CA SER A 96 -5.55 0.59 -8.46
C SER A 96 -6.19 1.72 -7.67
N VAL A 97 -5.64 2.92 -7.79
CA VAL A 97 -6.21 4.13 -7.19
C VAL A 97 -7.49 4.51 -7.93
N THR A 98 -8.62 4.55 -7.23
CA THR A 98 -9.89 5.06 -7.77
C THR A 98 -9.93 6.57 -7.70
N ARG A 99 -9.51 7.14 -6.56
CA ARG A 99 -9.54 8.58 -6.34
C ARG A 99 -8.52 9.01 -5.28
N LEU A 100 -7.84 10.10 -5.56
CA LEU A 100 -7.07 10.85 -4.57
C LEU A 100 -7.94 11.93 -3.94
N PHE A 101 -7.75 12.13 -2.65
CA PHE A 101 -8.42 13.15 -1.86
C PHE A 101 -7.81 14.52 -2.07
N ASP A 102 -8.63 15.55 -1.98
CA ASP A 102 -8.14 16.93 -1.86
C ASP A 102 -7.58 17.21 -0.45
N GLU A 103 -7.04 18.40 -0.22
CA GLU A 103 -6.37 18.75 1.03
C GLU A 103 -7.29 18.74 2.26
N GLU A 104 -8.57 19.11 2.10
CA GLU A 104 -9.52 19.07 3.21
C GLU A 104 -9.90 17.63 3.54
N GLU A 105 -10.17 16.83 2.52
CA GLU A 105 -10.47 15.41 2.65
C GLU A 105 -9.31 14.64 3.28
N LYS A 106 -8.07 14.86 2.80
CA LYS A 106 -6.88 14.26 3.40
C LYS A 106 -6.79 14.58 4.88
N ARG A 107 -6.99 15.85 5.28
CA ARG A 107 -6.93 16.28 6.68
C ARG A 107 -7.96 15.55 7.54
N VAL A 108 -9.21 15.49 7.10
CA VAL A 108 -10.31 14.83 7.84
C VAL A 108 -10.07 13.33 7.92
N MET A 109 -9.78 12.69 6.79
CA MET A 109 -9.58 11.24 6.71
C MET A 109 -8.35 10.78 7.50
N THR A 110 -7.25 11.54 7.44
CA THR A 110 -6.04 11.28 8.24
C THR A 110 -6.33 11.36 9.73
N ARG A 111 -7.14 12.33 10.17
CA ARG A 111 -7.54 12.42 11.58
C ARG A 111 -8.34 11.20 12.02
N ILE A 112 -9.39 10.85 11.28
CA ILE A 112 -10.22 9.66 11.58
C ILE A 112 -9.37 8.40 11.62
N PHE A 113 -8.51 8.24 10.61
CA PHE A 113 -7.58 7.12 10.53
C PHE A 113 -6.69 7.02 11.76
N ARG A 114 -6.05 8.12 12.17
CA ARG A 114 -5.16 8.14 13.34
C ARG A 114 -5.91 7.86 14.65
N GLU A 115 -7.14 8.36 14.79
CA GLU A 115 -7.99 8.04 15.95
C GLU A 115 -8.32 6.55 16.03
N MET A 116 -8.52 5.88 14.89
CA MET A 116 -8.87 4.45 14.84
C MET A 116 -7.65 3.51 14.84
N TYR A 117 -6.57 3.88 14.14
CA TYR A 117 -5.46 3.00 13.74
C TYR A 117 -4.07 3.58 13.99
N GLY A 118 -3.98 4.85 14.39
CA GLY A 118 -2.70 5.51 14.58
C GLY A 118 -1.86 4.73 15.58
N GLN A 119 -0.56 4.61 15.29
CA GLN A 119 0.34 4.06 16.30
C GLN A 119 0.27 4.96 17.54
N LYS A 120 -0.15 4.41 18.68
CA LYS A 120 -0.07 5.13 19.96
C LYS A 120 1.37 5.59 20.13
N GLN A 121 1.62 6.89 20.01
CA GLN A 121 2.88 7.49 20.44
C GLN A 121 3.02 7.14 21.92
N ARG A 122 3.96 6.25 22.23
CA ARG A 122 4.41 5.96 23.59
C ARG A 122 5.58 6.85 23.93
#